data_AF-A0A1B8NXE8-F1
#
_entry.id   AF-A0A1B8NXE8-F1
#
_cell.length_a   1.000
_cell.length_b   1.000
_cell.length_c   1.000
_cell.angle_alpha   90.00
_cell.angle_beta   90.00
_cell.angle_gamma   90.00
#
_symmetry.space_group_name_H-M   'P 1'
#
loop_
_entity.id
_entity.type
_entity.pdbx_description
1 polymer ?
#
loop_
_entity_poly.entity_id
_entity_poly.type
_entity_poly.pdbx_seq_one_letter_code
_entity_poly.pdbx_strand_id
1 'polypeptide(L)'
;MQAVCRANDILFIADEVVTGFGRLGHFFASEKVFDTRPDIINCAKGLSSGYAPLGATLISDELFEVLGTPQGKGGVLSTGFTYSGHPVSCAAALKNIEIIEREDICKNVREVGPYLEERLKTLSHHATVGDVRGSHFMMCLENVADKATKELLPVDARVGDRVAFEAQQRGLIIRPVGHLNIVSPPLIWTRETVDRVVDILDEAFTATTESLREDGFL
;
A
#
# COMPACT_ATOMS: atom_id res chain seq x y z
N MET A 1 1.52 18.48 8.60
CA MET A 1 0.40 18.10 9.50
C MET A 1 0.85 17.95 10.94
N GLN A 2 1.82 17.07 11.25
CA GLN A 2 2.26 16.82 12.63
C GLN A 2 2.59 18.08 13.44
N ALA A 3 3.30 19.05 12.86
CA ALA A 3 3.61 20.31 13.55
C ALA A 3 2.35 21.06 14.01
N VAL A 4 1.27 21.03 13.22
CA VAL A 4 -0.02 21.63 13.57
C VAL A 4 -0.66 20.85 14.71
N CYS A 5 -0.66 19.51 14.65
CA CYS A 5 -1.20 18.68 15.72
C CYS A 5 -0.52 18.98 17.07
N ARG A 6 0.82 19.02 17.09
CA ARG A 6 1.60 19.37 18.29
C ARG A 6 1.32 20.78 18.81
N ALA A 7 1.22 21.76 17.92
CA ALA A 7 0.94 23.15 18.30
C ALA A 7 -0.46 23.35 18.92
N ASN A 8 -1.37 22.39 18.74
CA ASN A 8 -2.76 22.48 19.19
C ASN A 8 -3.15 21.37 20.18
N ASP A 9 -2.18 20.65 20.74
CA ASP A 9 -2.43 19.53 21.68
C ASP A 9 -3.37 18.45 21.10
N ILE A 10 -3.16 18.12 19.82
CA ILE A 10 -3.90 17.10 19.09
C ILE A 10 -2.98 15.90 18.87
N LEU A 11 -3.43 14.70 19.26
CA LEU A 11 -2.71 13.45 19.00
C LEU A 11 -2.62 13.17 17.49
N PHE A 12 -1.46 12.68 17.05
CA PHE A 12 -1.20 12.28 15.67
C PHE A 12 -1.09 10.76 15.56
N ILE A 13 -2.06 10.15 14.89
CA ILE A 13 -2.12 8.69 14.66
C ILE A 13 -1.67 8.38 13.23
N ALA A 14 -0.66 7.54 13.08
CA ALA A 14 -0.28 6.99 11.78
C ALA A 14 -0.97 5.64 11.55
N ASP A 15 -1.78 5.54 10.49
CA ASP A 15 -2.28 4.26 10.00
C ASP A 15 -1.24 3.63 9.06
N GLU A 16 -0.42 2.75 9.62
CA GLU A 16 0.63 2.02 8.90
C GLU A 16 0.21 0.58 8.58
N VAL A 17 -1.10 0.32 8.50
CA VAL A 17 -1.61 -1.01 8.13
C VAL A 17 -1.09 -1.44 6.74
N VAL A 18 -0.87 -0.49 5.81
CA VAL A 18 -0.31 -0.79 4.48
C VAL A 18 1.18 -0.46 4.38
N THR A 19 1.61 0.69 4.91
CA THR A 19 2.98 1.20 4.74
C THR A 19 4.00 0.49 5.62
N GLY A 20 3.56 -0.11 6.73
CA GLY A 20 4.41 -0.85 7.63
C GLY A 20 4.98 -2.14 7.03
N PHE A 21 5.98 -2.68 7.70
CA PHE A 21 6.66 -3.95 7.40
C PHE A 21 7.25 -4.01 5.99
N GLY A 22 7.84 -2.91 5.52
CA GLY A 22 8.72 -2.90 4.35
C GLY A 22 8.08 -2.43 3.05
N ARG A 23 6.78 -2.10 3.02
CA ARG A 23 6.09 -1.66 1.79
C ARG A 23 6.77 -0.47 1.09
N LEU A 24 7.29 0.47 1.87
CA LEU A 24 8.06 1.63 1.40
C LEU A 24 9.56 1.50 1.71
N GLY A 25 10.05 0.27 1.88
CA GLY A 25 11.46 0.00 2.16
C GLY A 25 11.87 0.18 3.62
N HIS A 26 10.92 0.37 4.55
CA HIS A 26 11.18 0.48 5.99
C HIS A 26 10.10 -0.25 6.79
N PHE A 27 10.43 -0.68 8.01
CA PHE A 27 9.45 -1.30 8.93
C PHE A 27 8.27 -0.37 9.23
N PHE A 28 8.52 0.93 9.36
CA PHE A 28 7.48 1.96 9.43
C PHE A 28 7.93 3.13 8.57
N ALA A 29 6.98 3.73 7.85
CA ALA A 29 7.24 4.84 6.94
C ALA A 29 7.30 6.18 7.66
N SER A 30 6.59 6.32 8.79
CA SER A 30 6.40 7.58 9.50
C SER A 30 7.70 8.37 9.67
N GLU A 31 8.73 7.75 10.26
CA GLU A 31 10.01 8.42 10.50
C GLU A 31 10.85 8.50 9.22
N LYS A 32 11.15 7.37 8.59
CA LYS A 32 12.17 7.29 7.53
C LYS A 32 11.73 7.87 6.18
N VAL A 33 10.43 7.90 5.92
CA VAL A 33 9.87 8.37 4.63
C VAL A 33 9.22 9.75 4.80
N PHE A 34 8.54 9.99 5.92
CA PHE A 34 7.72 11.20 6.10
C PHE A 34 8.25 12.17 7.16
N ASP A 35 9.37 11.87 7.83
CA ASP A 35 9.95 12.68 8.92
C ASP A 35 8.90 13.01 10.01
N THR A 36 8.13 12.00 10.39
CA THR A 36 7.05 12.10 11.38
C THR A 36 7.22 11.10 12.51
N ARG A 37 6.86 11.53 13.72
CA ARG A 37 6.90 10.70 14.94
C ARG A 37 5.52 10.61 15.60
N PRO A 38 4.63 9.71 15.16
CA PRO A 38 3.26 9.63 15.67
C PRO A 38 3.19 9.21 17.13
N ASP A 39 2.09 9.59 17.78
CA ASP A 39 1.76 9.20 19.16
C ASP A 39 1.20 7.78 19.21
N ILE A 40 0.53 7.36 18.13
CA ILE A 40 -0.01 6.02 17.95
C ILE A 40 0.30 5.53 16.54
N ILE A 41 0.71 4.27 16.40
CA ILE A 41 0.79 3.58 15.10
C ILE A 41 -0.20 2.41 15.09
N ASN A 42 -1.07 2.37 14.09
CA ASN A 42 -1.87 1.18 13.80
C ASN A 42 -1.18 0.34 12.72
N CYS A 43 -1.08 -0.97 12.92
CA CYS A 43 -0.48 -1.86 11.93
C CYS A 43 -1.15 -3.25 11.90
N ALA A 44 -1.11 -3.89 10.73
CA ALA A 44 -1.63 -5.24 10.48
C ALA A 44 -0.99 -5.73 9.17
N LYS A 45 -1.73 -6.47 8.32
CA LYS A 45 -1.31 -6.93 6.96
C LYS A 45 0.12 -7.47 6.91
N GLY A 46 1.09 -6.62 6.56
CA GLY A 46 2.51 -6.95 6.48
C GLY A 46 3.11 -7.43 7.81
N LEU A 47 2.47 -7.15 8.96
CA LEU A 47 2.86 -7.65 10.29
C LEU A 47 3.03 -9.18 10.31
N SER A 48 2.15 -9.90 9.62
CA SER A 48 2.20 -11.35 9.48
C SER A 48 2.35 -11.81 8.03
N SER A 49 2.60 -10.89 7.10
CA SER A 49 2.57 -11.12 5.65
C SER A 49 1.33 -11.89 5.16
N GLY A 50 0.20 -11.74 5.86
CA GLY A 50 -1.06 -12.43 5.55
C GLY A 50 -1.14 -13.91 5.97
N TYR A 51 -0.12 -14.47 6.62
CA TYR A 51 -0.13 -15.88 7.06
C TYR A 51 -1.10 -16.17 8.20
N ALA A 52 -1.36 -15.19 9.07
CA ALA A 52 -2.32 -15.29 10.16
C ALA A 52 -2.91 -13.90 10.49
N PRO A 53 -4.18 -13.79 10.91
CA PRO A 53 -4.76 -12.51 11.26
C PRO A 53 -4.10 -11.94 12.52
N LEU A 54 -3.50 -10.76 12.38
CA LEU A 54 -2.93 -10.00 13.50
C LEU A 54 -2.99 -8.50 13.18
N GLY A 55 -3.43 -7.72 14.16
CA GLY A 55 -3.32 -6.27 14.16
C GLY A 55 -2.76 -5.80 15.50
N ALA A 56 -2.12 -4.66 15.51
CA ALA A 56 -1.55 -4.03 16.69
C ALA A 56 -1.75 -2.52 16.65
N THR A 57 -1.97 -1.95 17.83
CA THR A 57 -1.93 -0.52 18.09
C THR A 57 -0.75 -0.26 19.01
N LEU A 58 0.28 0.39 18.46
CA LEU A 58 1.46 0.80 19.20
C LEU A 58 1.19 2.18 19.77
N ILE A 59 1.40 2.34 21.07
CA ILE A 59 1.11 3.55 21.83
C ILE A 59 2.45 4.09 22.35
N SER A 60 2.69 5.40 22.21
CA SER A 60 3.89 6.04 22.75
C SER A 60 3.97 5.91 24.27
N ASP A 61 5.18 5.92 24.82
CA ASP A 61 5.39 5.87 26.27
C ASP A 61 4.65 7.00 26.99
N GLU A 62 4.70 8.23 26.45
CA GLU A 62 4.00 9.39 27.01
C GLU A 62 2.49 9.18 27.13
N LEU A 63 1.85 8.62 26.09
CA LEU A 63 0.43 8.32 26.13
C LEU A 63 0.14 7.10 27.01
N PHE A 64 1.02 6.10 27.02
CA PHE A 64 0.88 4.93 27.86
C PHE A 64 0.95 5.27 29.35
N GLU A 65 1.80 6.21 29.79
CA GLU A 65 1.85 6.68 31.17
C GLU A 65 0.51 7.27 31.64
N VAL A 66 -0.17 8.01 30.75
CA VAL A 66 -1.51 8.55 31.02
C VAL A 66 -2.55 7.43 31.08
N LEU A 67 -2.54 6.52 30.11
CA LEU A 67 -3.51 5.40 30.01
C LEU A 67 -3.32 4.36 31.12
N GLY A 68 -2.08 4.13 31.54
CA GLY A 68 -1.68 3.17 32.57
C GLY A 68 -1.94 3.68 33.99
N THR A 69 -2.17 4.99 34.16
CA THR A 69 -2.47 5.60 35.45
C THR A 69 -3.99 5.61 35.70
N PRO A 70 -4.51 4.84 36.68
CA PRO A 70 -5.93 4.83 36.99
C PRO A 70 -6.43 6.22 37.41
N GLN A 71 -7.39 6.78 36.67
CA GLN A 71 -8.01 8.07 37.00
C GLN A 71 -9.08 7.96 38.11
N GLY A 72 -9.28 6.76 38.66
CA GLY A 72 -10.22 6.47 39.73
C GLY A 72 -9.86 5.18 40.47
N LYS A 73 -10.42 4.99 41.67
CA LYS A 73 -10.14 3.81 42.50
C LYS A 73 -10.57 2.54 41.77
N GLY A 74 -9.61 1.67 41.48
CA GLY A 74 -9.85 0.42 40.74
C GLY A 74 -10.00 0.59 39.22
N GLY A 75 -9.59 1.74 38.67
CA GLY A 75 -9.59 1.96 37.23
C GLY A 75 -8.67 0.97 36.50
N VAL A 76 -9.19 0.37 35.43
CA VAL A 76 -8.45 -0.52 34.53
C VAL A 76 -8.77 -0.13 33.09
N LEU A 77 -7.80 -0.26 32.19
CA LEU A 77 -8.04 -0.12 30.76
C LEU A 77 -8.83 -1.34 30.26
N SER A 78 -10.16 -1.24 30.28
CA SER A 78 -11.06 -2.34 29.91
C SER A 78 -11.24 -2.40 28.39
N THR A 79 -10.21 -2.90 27.71
CA THR A 79 -10.22 -3.17 26.27
C THR A 79 -9.55 -4.51 25.98
N GLY A 80 -10.12 -5.28 25.07
CA GLY A 80 -9.59 -6.59 24.71
C GLY A 80 -10.56 -7.37 23.84
N PHE A 81 -10.00 -8.26 23.03
CA PHE A 81 -10.74 -9.21 22.22
C PHE A 81 -10.43 -10.63 22.71
N THR A 82 -11.35 -11.57 22.50
CA THR A 82 -11.14 -12.99 22.86
C THR A 82 -9.82 -13.56 22.32
N TYR A 83 -9.38 -13.08 21.16
CA TYR A 83 -8.15 -13.50 20.49
C TYR A 83 -7.01 -12.47 20.54
N SER A 84 -7.08 -11.48 21.45
CA SER A 84 -5.96 -10.56 21.69
C SER A 84 -4.71 -11.35 22.07
N GLY A 85 -3.60 -11.13 21.34
CA GLY A 85 -2.34 -11.84 21.57
C GLY A 85 -2.39 -13.33 21.19
N HIS A 86 -3.20 -13.74 20.20
CA HIS A 86 -3.32 -15.14 19.80
C HIS A 86 -1.94 -15.78 19.48
N PRO A 87 -1.52 -16.84 20.19
CA PRO A 87 -0.14 -17.36 20.11
C PRO A 87 0.31 -17.75 18.71
N VAL A 88 -0.57 -18.34 17.90
CA VAL A 88 -0.25 -18.73 16.51
C VAL A 88 -0.01 -17.50 15.63
N SER A 89 -0.81 -16.45 15.80
CA SER A 89 -0.65 -15.21 15.03
C SER A 89 0.63 -14.48 15.43
N CYS A 90 0.95 -14.45 16.72
CA CYS A 90 2.22 -13.91 17.23
C CYS A 90 3.42 -14.70 16.71
N ALA A 91 3.36 -16.04 16.69
CA ALA A 91 4.44 -16.88 16.14
C ALA A 91 4.67 -16.63 14.64
N ALA A 92 3.59 -16.52 13.85
CA ALA A 92 3.67 -16.17 12.43
C ALA A 92 4.30 -14.77 12.22
N ALA A 93 3.90 -13.78 13.03
CA ALA A 93 4.45 -12.44 12.96
C ALA A 93 5.94 -12.38 13.33
N LEU A 94 6.35 -13.06 14.42
CA LEU A 94 7.76 -13.15 14.81
C LEU A 94 8.60 -13.77 13.69
N LYS A 95 8.12 -14.87 13.08
CA LYS A 95 8.85 -15.51 11.98
C LYS A 95 8.90 -14.61 10.74
N ASN A 96 7.82 -13.89 10.44
CA ASN A 96 7.78 -12.93 9.35
C ASN A 96 8.80 -11.80 9.56
N ILE A 97 8.86 -11.20 10.75
CA ILE A 97 9.83 -10.15 11.10
C ILE A 97 11.26 -10.68 10.96
N GLU A 98 11.54 -11.87 11.49
CA GLU A 98 12.85 -12.53 11.36
C GLU A 98 13.26 -12.70 9.88
N ILE A 99 12.32 -13.09 9.00
CA ILE A 99 12.58 -13.23 7.56
C ILE A 99 12.87 -11.86 6.92
N ILE A 100 12.06 -10.84 7.22
CA ILE A 100 12.25 -9.47 6.69
C ILE A 100 13.66 -8.96 7.04
N GLU A 101 14.12 -9.20 8.26
CA GLU A 101 15.46 -8.82 8.72
C GLU A 101 16.57 -9.68 8.10
N ARG A 102 16.44 -11.01 8.17
CA ARG A 102 17.46 -11.96 7.69
C ARG A 102 17.75 -11.81 6.20
N GLU A 103 16.72 -11.58 5.39
CA GLU A 103 16.82 -11.48 3.93
C GLU A 103 16.95 -10.03 3.44
N ASP A 104 17.00 -9.06 4.37
CA ASP A 104 17.06 -7.62 4.09
C ASP A 104 16.00 -7.18 3.06
N ILE A 105 14.77 -7.64 3.25
CA ILE A 105 13.65 -7.41 2.33
C ILE A 105 13.40 -5.91 2.13
N CYS A 106 13.57 -5.12 3.19
CA CYS A 106 13.45 -3.67 3.12
C CYS A 106 14.48 -3.05 2.17
N LYS A 107 15.72 -3.56 2.11
CA LYS A 107 16.72 -3.11 1.13
C LYS A 107 16.30 -3.48 -0.29
N ASN A 108 15.80 -4.70 -0.53
CA ASN A 108 15.29 -5.07 -1.86
C ASN A 108 14.24 -4.07 -2.34
N VAL A 109 13.30 -3.69 -1.47
CA VAL A 109 12.28 -2.69 -1.82
C VAL A 109 12.90 -1.33 -2.14
N ARG A 110 13.90 -0.86 -1.38
CA ARG A 110 14.63 0.40 -1.68
C ARG A 110 15.41 0.36 -2.99
N GLU A 111 15.86 -0.82 -3.45
CA GLU A 111 16.66 -0.98 -4.67
C GLU A 111 15.81 -1.28 -5.92
N VAL A 112 14.74 -2.04 -5.78
CA VAL A 112 13.84 -2.46 -6.89
C VAL A 112 12.62 -1.54 -6.99
N GLY A 113 12.21 -0.89 -5.89
CA GLY A 113 11.08 0.04 -5.87
C GLY A 113 11.22 1.20 -6.85
N PRO A 114 12.33 1.97 -6.82
CA PRO A 114 12.56 3.04 -7.80
C PRO A 114 12.58 2.53 -9.25
N TYR A 115 13.05 1.29 -9.47
CA TYR A 115 12.99 0.65 -10.79
C TYR A 115 11.56 0.35 -11.22
N LEU A 116 10.71 -0.17 -10.32
CA LEU A 116 9.28 -0.36 -10.58
C LEU A 116 8.61 0.99 -10.93
N GLU A 117 8.91 2.06 -10.19
CA GLU A 117 8.40 3.39 -10.50
C GLU A 117 8.79 3.86 -11.90
N GLU A 118 10.07 3.72 -12.25
CA GLU A 118 10.59 4.08 -13.58
C GLU A 118 9.91 3.28 -14.69
N ARG A 119 9.82 1.95 -14.52
CA ARG A 119 9.23 1.07 -15.53
C ARG A 119 7.73 1.28 -15.68
N LEU A 120 6.97 1.47 -14.61
CA LEU A 120 5.54 1.77 -14.73
C LEU A 120 5.29 3.14 -15.38
N LYS A 121 6.17 4.13 -15.17
CA LYS A 121 6.03 5.45 -15.82
C LYS A 121 6.11 5.36 -17.35
N THR A 122 6.76 4.34 -17.92
CA THR A 122 6.79 4.18 -19.39
C THR A 122 5.40 3.94 -19.97
N LEU A 123 4.46 3.38 -19.20
CA LEU A 123 3.07 3.14 -19.61
C LEU A 123 2.27 4.44 -19.80
N SER A 124 2.84 5.58 -19.42
CA SER A 124 2.25 6.90 -19.69
C SER A 124 2.17 7.24 -21.19
N HIS A 125 2.69 6.42 -22.10
CA HIS A 125 2.46 6.60 -23.52
C HIS A 125 1.05 6.19 -23.98
N HIS A 126 0.35 5.36 -23.19
CA HIS A 126 -1.06 5.04 -23.43
C HIS A 126 -1.94 6.28 -23.29
N ALA A 127 -2.87 6.46 -24.22
CA ALA A 127 -3.77 7.62 -24.26
C ALA A 127 -4.65 7.70 -23.00
N THR A 128 -5.03 6.54 -22.47
CA THR A 128 -5.88 6.42 -21.28
C THR A 128 -5.11 6.54 -19.97
N VAL A 129 -3.78 6.42 -19.95
CA VAL A 129 -2.98 6.53 -18.72
C VAL A 129 -2.67 8.00 -18.45
N GLY A 130 -3.42 8.61 -17.52
CA GLY A 130 -3.31 10.03 -17.17
C GLY A 130 -2.19 10.33 -16.20
N ASP A 131 -1.96 9.44 -15.23
CA ASP A 131 -0.91 9.60 -14.22
C ASP A 131 -0.41 8.24 -13.72
N VAL A 132 0.87 8.18 -13.39
CA VAL A 132 1.52 7.03 -12.76
C VAL A 132 2.27 7.53 -11.53
N ARG A 133 1.74 7.18 -10.35
CA ARG A 133 2.20 7.72 -9.07
C ARG A 133 2.30 6.66 -7.99
N GLY A 134 3.07 6.98 -6.97
CA GLY A 134 3.27 6.11 -5.81
C GLY A 134 4.68 6.22 -5.27
N SER A 135 5.05 5.25 -4.45
CA SER A 135 6.42 5.11 -3.95
C SER A 135 6.76 3.64 -3.75
N HIS A 136 7.93 3.25 -4.23
CA HIS A 136 8.47 1.90 -4.17
C HIS A 136 7.44 0.86 -4.63
N PHE A 137 7.03 -0.05 -3.74
CA PHE A 137 6.08 -1.12 -4.05
C PHE A 137 4.64 -0.74 -3.70
N MET A 138 4.31 0.55 -3.73
CA MET A 138 2.94 1.06 -3.63
C MET A 138 2.69 2.02 -4.79
N MET A 139 2.17 1.48 -5.90
CA MET A 139 2.01 2.20 -7.15
C MET A 139 0.56 2.20 -7.63
N CYS A 140 0.21 3.21 -8.42
CA CYS A 140 -1.11 3.42 -8.98
C CYS A 140 -0.99 3.96 -10.41
N LEU A 141 -1.75 3.38 -11.33
CA LEU A 141 -2.01 3.93 -12.66
C LEU A 141 -3.42 4.50 -12.68
N GLU A 142 -3.55 5.77 -13.06
CA GLU A 142 -4.82 6.47 -13.15
C GLU A 142 -5.29 6.56 -14.60
N ASN A 143 -6.51 6.11 -14.86
CA ASN A 143 -7.11 6.11 -16.19
C ASN A 143 -8.00 7.34 -16.41
N VAL A 144 -7.80 8.04 -17.53
CA VAL A 144 -8.53 9.25 -17.91
C VAL A 144 -8.93 9.18 -19.38
N ALA A 145 -10.01 9.87 -19.76
CA ALA A 145 -10.41 10.06 -21.14
C ALA A 145 -9.49 11.07 -21.84
N ASP A 146 -9.10 12.14 -21.14
CA ASP A 146 -8.21 13.18 -21.65
C ASP A 146 -7.15 13.57 -20.61
N LYS A 147 -5.87 13.55 -21.04
CA LYS A 147 -4.71 13.74 -20.16
C LYS A 147 -4.48 15.20 -19.77
N ALA A 148 -4.89 16.15 -20.61
CA ALA A 148 -4.66 17.57 -20.36
C ALA A 148 -5.67 18.12 -19.36
N THR A 149 -6.94 17.74 -19.52
CA THR A 149 -8.06 18.14 -18.68
C THR A 149 -8.24 17.25 -17.46
N LYS A 150 -7.67 16.03 -17.49
CA LYS A 150 -7.90 14.96 -16.49
C LYS A 150 -9.35 14.50 -16.43
N GLU A 151 -10.10 14.67 -17.52
CA GLU A 151 -11.46 14.16 -17.63
C GLU A 151 -11.47 12.64 -17.46
N LEU A 152 -12.36 12.12 -16.62
CA LEU A 152 -12.48 10.69 -16.38
C LEU A 152 -13.32 10.03 -17.47
N LEU A 153 -13.03 8.76 -17.78
CA LEU A 153 -13.96 7.95 -18.55
C LEU A 153 -15.30 7.77 -17.78
N PRO A 154 -16.43 7.62 -18.47
CA PRO A 154 -17.71 7.27 -17.83
C PRO A 154 -17.58 6.02 -16.96
N VAL A 155 -18.32 5.95 -15.86
CA VAL A 155 -18.29 4.79 -14.94
C VAL A 155 -18.65 3.49 -15.66
N ASP A 156 -19.59 3.55 -16.61
CA ASP A 156 -20.02 2.41 -17.44
C ASP A 156 -18.92 1.89 -18.38
N ALA A 157 -17.87 2.70 -18.65
CA ALA A 157 -16.68 2.24 -19.36
C ALA A 157 -15.90 1.20 -18.55
N ARG A 158 -16.01 1.21 -17.22
CA ARG A 158 -15.36 0.27 -16.29
C ARG A 158 -13.87 0.07 -16.57
N VAL A 159 -13.17 1.16 -16.91
CA VAL A 159 -11.80 1.11 -17.43
C VAL A 159 -10.83 0.34 -16.51
N GLY A 160 -10.86 0.57 -15.19
CA GLY A 160 -9.98 -0.14 -14.27
C GLY A 160 -10.22 -1.65 -14.28
N ASP A 161 -11.49 -2.08 -14.32
CA ASP A 161 -11.86 -3.49 -14.40
C ASP A 161 -11.40 -4.12 -15.73
N ARG A 162 -11.50 -3.39 -16.85
CA ARG A 162 -11.02 -3.88 -18.17
C ARG A 162 -9.52 -4.10 -18.17
N VAL A 163 -8.74 -3.14 -17.67
CA VAL A 163 -7.27 -3.31 -17.54
C VAL A 163 -6.94 -4.50 -16.64
N ALA A 164 -7.65 -4.65 -15.51
CA ALA A 164 -7.43 -5.77 -14.61
C ALA A 164 -7.79 -7.12 -15.25
N PHE A 165 -8.88 -7.17 -16.01
CA PHE A 165 -9.29 -8.36 -16.75
C PHE A 165 -8.25 -8.75 -17.82
N GLU A 166 -7.82 -7.80 -18.65
CA GLU A 166 -6.81 -8.04 -19.69
C GLU A 166 -5.46 -8.45 -19.11
N ALA A 167 -5.04 -7.85 -18.00
CA ALA A 167 -3.84 -8.25 -17.26
C ALA A 167 -3.98 -9.68 -16.72
N GLN A 168 -5.17 -10.04 -16.19
CA GLN A 168 -5.42 -11.37 -15.64
C GLN A 168 -5.40 -12.45 -16.73
N GLN A 169 -5.93 -12.18 -17.93
CA GLN A 169 -5.83 -13.10 -19.07
C GLN A 169 -4.36 -13.40 -19.45
N ARG A 170 -3.45 -12.45 -19.15
CA ARG A 170 -2.01 -12.55 -19.38
C ARG A 170 -1.22 -13.02 -18.14
N GLY A 171 -1.92 -13.47 -17.10
CA GLY A 171 -1.31 -14.06 -15.90
C GLY A 171 -0.89 -13.05 -14.81
N LEU A 172 -1.37 -11.80 -14.86
CA LEU A 172 -1.10 -10.77 -13.86
C LEU A 172 -2.37 -10.36 -13.11
N ILE A 173 -2.35 -10.46 -11.79
CA ILE A 173 -3.41 -9.93 -10.94
C ILE A 173 -3.03 -8.52 -10.48
N ILE A 174 -3.85 -7.54 -10.84
CA ILE A 174 -3.82 -6.18 -10.29
C ILE A 174 -5.18 -5.82 -9.72
N ARG A 175 -5.22 -4.87 -8.78
CA ARG A 175 -6.47 -4.47 -8.14
C ARG A 175 -7.05 -3.23 -8.81
N PRO A 176 -8.23 -3.29 -9.43
CA PRO A 176 -8.95 -2.10 -9.87
C PRO A 176 -9.64 -1.40 -8.69
N VAL A 177 -9.66 -0.06 -8.72
CA VAL A 177 -10.43 0.81 -7.82
C VAL A 177 -11.02 1.95 -8.65
N GLY A 178 -12.20 1.74 -9.22
CA GLY A 178 -12.81 2.69 -10.15
C GLY A 178 -11.94 2.86 -11.40
N HIS A 179 -11.47 4.08 -11.66
CA HIS A 179 -10.57 4.38 -12.77
C HIS A 179 -9.08 4.16 -12.42
N LEU A 180 -8.75 3.59 -11.26
CA LEU A 180 -7.40 3.33 -10.81
C LEU A 180 -7.03 1.85 -10.92
N ASN A 181 -5.78 1.55 -11.29
CA ASN A 181 -5.20 0.21 -11.19
C ASN A 181 -4.02 0.23 -10.21
N ILE A 182 -4.16 -0.48 -9.09
CA ILE A 182 -3.20 -0.51 -7.99
C ILE A 182 -2.22 -1.65 -8.18
N VAL A 183 -0.92 -1.33 -8.09
CA VAL A 183 0.20 -2.27 -8.14
C VAL A 183 0.91 -2.24 -6.78
N SER A 184 0.62 -3.24 -5.95
CA SER A 184 1.20 -3.41 -4.61
C SER A 184 1.77 -4.81 -4.41
N PRO A 185 2.94 -5.11 -5.00
CA PRO A 185 3.44 -6.49 -5.12
C PRO A 185 3.94 -7.11 -3.81
N PRO A 186 4.21 -8.41 -3.76
CA PRO A 186 5.08 -8.99 -2.74
C PRO A 186 6.45 -8.28 -2.69
N LEU A 187 7.05 -8.20 -1.50
CA LEU A 187 8.29 -7.43 -1.29
C LEU A 187 9.56 -8.07 -1.88
N ILE A 188 9.43 -9.27 -2.43
CA ILE A 188 10.50 -10.09 -3.01
C ILE A 188 10.61 -9.96 -4.53
N TRP A 189 9.87 -9.03 -5.17
CA TRP A 189 9.98 -8.82 -6.60
C TRP A 189 11.41 -8.45 -7.00
N THR A 190 11.86 -9.07 -8.09
CA THR A 190 13.13 -8.78 -8.78
C THR A 190 12.89 -7.81 -9.94
N ARG A 191 13.97 -7.21 -10.47
CA ARG A 191 13.89 -6.37 -11.68
C ARG A 191 13.30 -7.13 -12.88
N GLU A 192 13.69 -8.38 -13.08
CA GLU A 192 13.12 -9.25 -14.13
C GLU A 192 11.60 -9.45 -13.95
N THR A 193 11.15 -9.62 -12.71
CA THR A 193 9.70 -9.71 -12.42
C THR A 193 9.00 -8.39 -12.74
N VAL A 194 9.61 -7.26 -12.40
CA VAL A 194 9.10 -5.92 -12.73
C VAL A 194 8.96 -5.76 -14.24
N ASP A 195 9.98 -6.13 -15.01
CA ASP A 195 9.95 -6.00 -16.48
C ASP A 195 8.81 -6.81 -17.08
N ARG A 196 8.69 -8.09 -16.70
CA ARG A 196 7.60 -8.96 -17.17
C ARG A 196 6.22 -8.40 -16.81
N VAL A 197 6.06 -7.83 -15.61
CA VAL A 197 4.80 -7.24 -15.16
C VAL A 197 4.45 -6.01 -15.99
N VAL A 198 5.42 -5.15 -16.27
CA VAL A 198 5.22 -3.94 -17.06
C VAL A 198 4.87 -4.29 -18.50
N ASP A 199 5.52 -5.30 -19.09
CA ASP A 199 5.19 -5.78 -20.43
C ASP A 199 3.76 -6.32 -20.50
N ILE A 200 3.32 -7.10 -19.49
CA ILE A 200 1.92 -7.57 -19.42
C ILE A 200 0.94 -6.39 -19.30
N LEU A 201 1.26 -5.39 -18.48
CA LEU A 201 0.42 -4.21 -18.33
C LEU A 201 0.34 -3.42 -19.64
N ASP A 202 1.44 -3.28 -20.36
CA ASP A 202 1.49 -2.58 -21.65
C ASP A 202 0.53 -3.18 -22.68
N GLU A 203 0.56 -4.51 -22.82
CA GLU A 203 -0.38 -5.24 -23.66
C GLU A 203 -1.83 -5.12 -23.16
N ALA A 204 -2.04 -5.14 -21.85
CA ALA A 204 -3.36 -5.00 -21.25
C ALA A 204 -3.97 -3.61 -21.47
N PHE A 205 -3.18 -2.55 -21.38
CA PHE A 205 -3.62 -1.19 -21.70
C PHE A 205 -3.91 -1.00 -23.19
N THR A 206 -3.11 -1.64 -24.06
CA THR A 206 -3.36 -1.67 -25.50
C THR A 206 -4.73 -2.28 -25.81
N ALA A 207 -4.96 -3.52 -25.34
CA ALA A 207 -6.22 -4.24 -25.56
C ALA A 207 -7.42 -3.51 -24.92
N THR A 208 -7.24 -2.92 -23.74
CA THR A 208 -8.29 -2.12 -23.10
C THR A 208 -8.65 -0.89 -23.92
N THR A 209 -7.66 -0.20 -24.50
CA THR A 209 -7.89 0.99 -25.32
C THR A 209 -8.67 0.64 -26.60
N GLU A 210 -8.36 -0.50 -27.23
CA GLU A 210 -9.12 -1.00 -28.39
C GLU A 210 -10.57 -1.29 -28.01
N SER A 211 -10.78 -2.05 -26.92
CA SER A 211 -12.11 -2.39 -26.42
C SER A 211 -12.94 -1.16 -26.03
N LEU A 212 -12.32 -0.12 -25.48
CA LEU A 212 -13.01 1.13 -25.16
C LEU A 212 -13.47 1.89 -26.41
N ARG A 213 -12.69 1.86 -27.50
CA ARG A 213 -13.07 2.47 -28.79
C ARG A 213 -14.20 1.72 -29.46
N GLU A 214 -14.14 0.38 -29.43
CA GLU A 214 -15.20 -0.48 -29.99
C GLU A 214 -16.56 -0.21 -29.32
N ASP A 215 -16.55 0.02 -28.01
CA ASP A 215 -17.74 0.36 -27.23
C ASP A 215 -18.11 1.85 -27.25
N GLY A 216 -17.33 2.70 -27.94
CA GLY A 216 -17.61 4.13 -28.11
C GLY A 216 -17.33 5.00 -26.88
N PHE A 217 -16.45 4.57 -25.98
CA PHE A 217 -16.01 5.35 -24.81
C PHE A 217 -14.80 6.26 -25.09
N LEU A 218 -14.10 6.04 -26.21
CA LEU A 218 -12.96 6.82 -26.71
C LEU A 218 -13.15 7.11 -28.20
#